data_AF-A0A941J263-F1
#
_entry.id   AF-A0A941J263-F1
#
_cell.length_a   1.000
_cell.length_b   1.000
_cell.length_c   1.000
_cell.angle_alpha   90.00
_cell.angle_beta   90.00
_cell.angle_gamma   90.00
#
_symmetry.space_group_name_H-M   'P 1'
#
loop_
_entity.id
_entity.type
_entity.pdbx_description
1 polymer ?
#
loop_
_entity_poly.entity_id
_entity_poly.type
_entity_poly.pdbx_seq_one_letter_code
_entity_poly.pdbx_strand_id
1 'polypeptide(L)'
;MFKEISATWKKLCNKVQSLKNDIENLRYKMQLLNPVMEYYEEFLQAFKLQLKLKEENKLLYNKVLIQIDCLLEDQMTLELIDRYTLNVQQYSNEEKRSIILLAIKKIVCDFKRDHCAIEYRLSPYIDIESIMDSINERKTS
;
A
#
# COMPACT_ATOMS: atom_id res chain seq x y z
N MET A 1 -7.91 5.97 -9.20
CA MET A 1 -7.21 5.25 -8.11
C MET A 1 -6.30 4.12 -8.62
N PHE A 2 -6.77 2.93 -9.04
CA PHE A 2 -5.87 1.82 -9.43
C PHE A 2 -4.97 2.13 -10.66
N LYS A 3 -5.51 2.81 -11.68
CA LYS A 3 -4.73 3.28 -12.84
C LYS A 3 -3.62 4.26 -12.45
N GLU A 4 -3.83 5.08 -11.43
CA GLU A 4 -2.84 6.06 -10.95
C GLU A 4 -1.74 5.36 -10.13
N ILE A 5 -2.11 4.37 -9.33
CA ILE A 5 -1.15 3.51 -8.60
C ILE A 5 -0.27 2.75 -9.59
N SER A 6 -0.87 2.12 -10.60
CA SER A 6 -0.13 1.43 -11.67
C SER A 6 0.81 2.35 -12.45
N ALA A 7 0.38 3.57 -12.77
CA ALA A 7 1.23 4.57 -13.43
C ALA A 7 2.40 5.01 -12.54
N THR A 8 2.16 5.17 -11.24
CA THR A 8 3.18 5.54 -10.25
C THR A 8 4.21 4.43 -10.10
N TRP A 9 3.77 3.17 -10.09
CA TRP A 9 4.65 2.01 -10.05
C TRP A 9 5.52 1.89 -11.31
N LYS A 10 4.95 2.03 -12.51
CA LYS A 10 5.73 2.08 -13.76
C LYS A 10 6.80 3.18 -13.75
N LYS A 11 6.46 4.37 -13.23
CA LYS A 11 7.43 5.46 -13.04
C LYS A 11 8.57 5.06 -12.09
N LEU A 12 8.26 4.32 -11.02
CA LEU A 12 9.25 3.86 -10.05
C LEU A 12 10.20 2.82 -10.67
N CYS A 13 9.67 1.86 -11.43
CA CYS A 13 10.49 0.88 -12.18
C CYS A 13 11.42 1.57 -13.20
N ASN A 14 10.91 2.56 -13.93
CA ASN A 14 11.71 3.35 -14.87
C ASN A 14 12.81 4.14 -14.15
N LYS A 15 12.52 4.71 -12.97
CA LYS A 15 13.53 5.39 -12.14
C LYS A 15 14.64 4.43 -11.70
N VAL A 16 14.30 3.20 -11.27
CA VAL A 16 15.31 2.19 -10.90
C VAL A 16 16.20 1.83 -12.08
N GLN A 17 15.62 1.67 -13.27
CA GLN A 17 16.39 1.35 -14.48
C GLN A 17 17.32 2.51 -14.89
N SER A 18 16.83 3.75 -14.84
CA SER A 18 17.66 4.94 -15.05
C SER A 18 18.81 5.01 -14.05
N LEU A 19 18.57 4.68 -12.79
CA LEU A 19 19.58 4.71 -11.73
C LEU A 19 20.68 3.66 -11.95
N LYS A 20 20.34 2.49 -12.50
CA LYS A 20 21.34 1.48 -12.90
C LYS A 20 22.24 2.01 -14.01
N ASN A 21 21.65 2.60 -15.05
CA ASN A 21 22.41 3.18 -16.16
C ASN A 21 23.31 4.33 -15.71
N ASP A 22 22.83 5.18 -14.79
CA ASP A 22 23.63 6.25 -14.19
C ASP A 22 24.85 5.70 -13.43
N ILE A 23 24.67 4.64 -12.64
CA ILE A 23 25.76 4.00 -11.88
C ILE A 23 26.80 3.41 -12.85
N GLU A 24 26.36 2.72 -13.90
CA GLU A 24 27.26 2.17 -14.91
C GLU A 24 28.05 3.26 -15.64
N ASN A 25 27.38 4.35 -16.03
CA ASN A 25 28.03 5.50 -16.65
C ASN A 25 29.03 6.18 -15.71
N LEU A 26 28.71 6.34 -14.43
CA LEU A 26 29.62 6.91 -13.43
C LEU A 26 30.84 6.01 -13.21
N ARG A 27 30.66 4.68 -13.15
CA ARG A 27 31.77 3.72 -13.06
C ARG A 27 32.68 3.79 -14.29
N TYR A 28 32.08 3.85 -15.48
CA TYR A 28 32.82 3.98 -16.73
C TYR A 28 33.63 5.29 -16.78
N LYS A 29 33.00 6.42 -16.47
CA LYS A 29 33.68 7.73 -16.44
C LYS A 29 34.80 7.78 -15.38
N MET A 30 34.61 7.14 -14.24
CA MET A 30 35.63 7.02 -13.21
C MET A 30 36.83 6.17 -13.65
N GLN A 31 36.62 5.13 -14.48
CA GLN A 31 37.70 4.31 -15.04
C GLN A 31 38.54 5.07 -16.09
N LEU A 32 37.95 6.08 -16.75
CA LEU A 32 38.62 6.90 -17.75
C LEU A 32 39.39 8.08 -17.16
N LEU A 33 39.36 8.28 -15.84
CA LEU A 33 40.06 9.39 -15.19
C LEU A 33 41.57 9.24 -15.35
N ASN A 34 42.24 10.28 -15.86
CA ASN A 34 43.69 10.24 -16.05
C ASN A 34 44.42 10.58 -14.74
N PRO A 35 45.26 9.68 -14.19
CA PRO A 35 45.97 9.88 -12.92
C PRO A 35 46.97 11.04 -12.91
N VAL A 36 47.33 11.58 -14.07
CA VAL A 36 48.29 12.69 -14.21
C VAL A 36 47.60 14.06 -14.17
N MET A 37 46.26 14.12 -14.06
CA MET A 37 45.53 15.39 -14.00
C MET A 37 45.73 16.12 -12.67
N GLU A 38 45.83 17.45 -12.76
CA GLU A 38 46.08 18.39 -11.64
C GLU A 38 45.02 18.32 -10.52
N TYR A 39 43.82 17.79 -10.82
CA TYR A 39 42.70 17.61 -9.87
C TYR A 39 42.20 16.16 -9.79
N TYR A 40 43.04 15.18 -10.16
CA TYR A 40 42.64 13.76 -10.22
C TYR A 40 42.03 13.24 -8.91
N GLU A 41 42.65 13.54 -7.77
CA GLU A 41 42.16 13.06 -6.46
C GLU A 41 40.79 13.64 -6.10
N GLU A 42 40.57 14.93 -6.36
CA GLU A 42 39.30 15.61 -6.10
C GLU A 42 38.18 15.03 -6.97
N PHE A 43 38.46 14.81 -8.26
CA PHE A 43 37.50 14.17 -9.16
C PHE A 43 37.23 12.71 -8.74
N LEU A 44 38.25 11.95 -8.38
CA LEU A 44 38.10 10.57 -7.93
C LEU A 44 37.23 10.48 -6.65
N GLN A 45 37.42 11.39 -5.69
CA GLN A 45 36.59 11.46 -4.51
C GLN A 45 35.14 11.85 -4.83
N ALA A 46 34.94 12.81 -5.73
CA ALA A 46 33.60 13.20 -6.19
C ALA A 46 32.85 12.03 -6.85
N PHE A 47 33.53 11.27 -7.73
CA PHE A 47 32.95 10.07 -8.35
C PHE A 47 32.61 8.99 -7.31
N LYS A 48 33.50 8.72 -6.36
CA LYS A 48 33.25 7.75 -5.27
C LYS A 48 32.04 8.15 -4.41
N LEU A 49 31.92 9.43 -4.07
CA LEU A 49 30.80 9.94 -3.28
C LEU A 49 29.47 9.82 -4.05
N GLN A 50 29.47 10.21 -5.33
CA GLN A 50 28.28 10.09 -6.17
C GLN A 50 27.85 8.64 -6.38
N LEU A 51 28.81 7.72 -6.57
CA LEU A 51 28.53 6.29 -6.67
C LEU A 51 27.91 5.75 -5.40
N LYS A 52 28.48 6.08 -4.23
CA LYS A 52 27.94 5.66 -2.94
C LYS A 52 26.48 6.11 -2.75
N LEU A 53 26.20 7.39 -3.00
CA LEU A 53 24.84 7.94 -2.88
C LEU A 53 23.85 7.28 -3.85
N LYS A 54 24.27 6.99 -5.08
CA LYS A 54 23.42 6.31 -6.07
C LYS A 54 23.18 4.84 -5.70
N GLU A 55 24.18 4.15 -5.15
CA GLU A 55 24.05 2.77 -4.66
C GLU A 55 23.12 2.66 -3.44
N GLU A 56 23.21 3.60 -2.49
CA GLU A 56 22.28 3.68 -1.36
C GLU A 56 20.83 3.90 -1.83
N ASN A 57 20.63 4.81 -2.78
CA ASN A 57 19.31 5.05 -3.38
C ASN A 57 18.76 3.81 -4.12
N LYS A 58 19.62 3.08 -4.85
CA LYS A 58 19.24 1.82 -5.51
C LYS A 58 18.74 0.80 -4.48
N LEU A 59 19.42 0.68 -3.35
CA LEU A 59 19.06 -0.24 -2.28
C LEU A 59 17.71 0.12 -1.64
N LEU A 60 17.47 1.41 -1.41
CA LEU A 60 16.18 1.91 -0.91
C LEU A 60 15.04 1.57 -1.87
N TYR A 61 15.19 1.87 -3.17
CA TYR A 61 14.13 1.58 -4.15
C TYR A 61 13.87 0.09 -4.31
N ASN A 62 14.90 -0.76 -4.23
CA ASN A 62 14.71 -2.21 -4.24
C ASN A 62 13.92 -2.71 -3.03
N LYS A 63 14.14 -2.16 -1.83
CA LYS A 63 13.34 -2.49 -0.64
C LYS A 63 11.86 -2.15 -0.84
N VAL A 64 11.58 -0.98 -1.40
CA VAL A 64 10.21 -0.55 -1.71
C VAL A 64 9.56 -1.47 -2.74
N LEU A 65 10.30 -1.87 -3.78
CA LEU A 65 9.79 -2.82 -4.78
C LEU A 65 9.44 -4.17 -4.16
N ILE A 66 10.31 -4.72 -3.31
CA ILE A 66 10.04 -6.00 -2.61
C ILE A 66 8.77 -5.89 -1.76
N GLN A 67 8.58 -4.78 -1.04
CA GLN A 67 7.35 -4.57 -0.25
C GLN A 67 6.10 -4.49 -1.13
N ILE A 68 6.19 -3.86 -2.30
CA ILE A 68 5.10 -3.81 -3.28
C ILE A 68 4.79 -5.21 -3.81
N ASP A 69 5.81 -5.98 -4.17
CA ASP A 69 5.64 -7.35 -4.67
C ASP A 69 4.97 -8.24 -3.61
N CYS A 70 5.38 -8.14 -2.34
CA CYS A 70 4.70 -8.84 -1.24
C CYS A 70 3.23 -8.45 -1.08
N LEU A 71 2.88 -7.17 -1.28
CA LEU A 71 1.49 -6.70 -1.21
C LEU A 71 0.64 -7.16 -2.39
N LEU A 72 1.27 -7.41 -3.54
CA LEU A 72 0.59 -7.94 -4.74
C LEU A 72 0.38 -9.44 -4.68
N GLU A 73 1.22 -10.17 -3.95
CA GLU A 73 1.06 -11.60 -3.70
C GLU A 73 0.08 -11.88 -2.54
N ASP A 74 -0.24 -10.86 -1.74
CA ASP A 74 -1.23 -10.97 -0.66
C ASP A 74 -2.66 -11.00 -1.22
N GLN A 75 -3.14 -12.24 -1.40
CA GLN A 75 -4.48 -12.56 -1.89
C GLN A 75 -5.59 -11.96 -1.02
N MET A 76 -5.38 -11.79 0.29
CA MET A 76 -6.35 -11.13 1.17
C MET A 76 -6.43 -9.64 0.86
N THR A 77 -5.29 -8.96 0.70
CA THR A 77 -5.24 -7.55 0.32
C THR A 77 -5.88 -7.30 -1.06
N LEU A 78 -5.66 -8.19 -2.03
CA LEU A 78 -6.31 -8.10 -3.34
C LEU A 78 -7.83 -8.29 -3.26
N GLU A 79 -8.31 -9.30 -2.52
CA GLU A 79 -9.74 -9.50 -2.30
C GLU A 79 -10.40 -8.30 -1.59
N LEU A 80 -9.70 -7.70 -0.62
CA LEU A 80 -10.19 -6.51 0.07
C LEU A 80 -10.30 -5.31 -0.87
N ILE A 81 -9.31 -5.10 -1.75
CA ILE A 81 -9.35 -4.05 -2.78
C ILE A 81 -10.48 -4.31 -3.76
N ASP A 82 -10.63 -5.54 -4.26
CA ASP A 82 -11.71 -5.90 -5.18
C ASP A 82 -13.08 -5.69 -4.54
N ARG A 83 -13.25 -6.09 -3.28
CA ARG A 83 -14.47 -5.84 -2.50
C ARG A 83 -14.74 -4.35 -2.27
N TYR A 84 -13.71 -3.54 -2.08
CA TYR A 84 -13.82 -2.08 -1.95
C TYR A 84 -14.16 -1.41 -3.29
N THR A 85 -13.76 -2.01 -4.40
CA THR A 85 -14.00 -1.51 -5.76
C THR A 85 -15.35 -1.94 -6.32
N LEU A 86 -16.02 -2.90 -5.67
CA LEU A 86 -17.38 -3.29 -6.04
C LEU A 86 -18.33 -2.10 -5.90
N ASN A 87 -18.75 -1.59 -7.05
CA ASN A 87 -19.70 -0.50 -7.14
C ASN A 87 -21.08 -1.04 -6.72
N VAL A 88 -21.49 -0.77 -5.47
CA VAL A 88 -22.79 -1.16 -4.90
C VAL A 88 -23.96 -0.76 -5.82
N GLN A 89 -23.79 0.23 -6.69
CA GLN A 89 -24.81 0.63 -7.66
C GLN A 89 -25.11 -0.48 -8.70
N GLN A 90 -24.13 -1.31 -9.07
CA GLN A 90 -24.25 -2.39 -10.05
C GLN A 90 -24.88 -3.67 -9.50
N TYR A 91 -24.99 -3.79 -8.18
CA TYR A 91 -25.63 -4.94 -7.54
C TYR A 91 -27.12 -5.04 -7.87
N SER A 92 -27.61 -6.27 -7.99
CA SER A 92 -29.02 -6.58 -8.03
C SER A 92 -29.72 -6.10 -6.75
N ASN A 93 -31.04 -5.96 -6.81
CA ASN A 93 -31.82 -5.56 -5.63
C ASN A 93 -31.72 -6.58 -4.49
N GLU A 94 -31.49 -7.86 -4.80
CA GLU A 94 -31.32 -8.93 -3.83
C GLU A 94 -29.97 -8.86 -3.11
N GLU A 95 -28.89 -8.57 -3.84
CA GLU A 95 -27.56 -8.33 -3.26
C GLU A 95 -27.56 -7.08 -2.39
N LYS A 96 -28.17 -5.98 -2.84
CA LYS A 96 -28.34 -4.75 -2.05
C LYS A 96 -29.14 -5.01 -0.76
N ARG A 97 -30.23 -5.77 -0.84
CA ARG A 97 -31.02 -6.17 0.34
C ARG A 97 -30.19 -7.01 1.29
N SER A 98 -29.46 -7.99 0.79
CA SER A 98 -28.60 -8.85 1.59
C SER A 98 -27.53 -8.05 2.33
N ILE A 99 -26.90 -7.07 1.67
CA ILE A 99 -25.91 -6.17 2.29
C ILE A 99 -26.54 -5.34 3.41
N ILE A 100 -27.72 -4.75 3.18
CA ILE A 100 -28.44 -3.98 4.21
C ILE A 100 -28.80 -4.85 5.40
N LEU A 101 -29.26 -6.08 5.17
CA LEU A 101 -29.59 -7.03 6.24
C LEU A 101 -28.34 -7.45 7.03
N LEU A 102 -27.21 -7.67 6.36
CA LEU A 102 -25.92 -7.96 6.98
C LEU A 102 -25.36 -6.77 7.78
N ALA A 103 -25.75 -5.54 7.44
CA ALA A 103 -25.39 -4.35 8.19
C ALA A 103 -26.22 -4.19 9.48
N ILE A 104 -27.28 -4.96 9.71
CA ILE A 104 -28.06 -4.86 10.95
C ILE A 104 -27.34 -5.60 12.08
N LYS A 105 -26.92 -4.86 13.12
CA LYS A 105 -26.32 -5.40 14.35
C LYS A 105 -27.40 -5.99 15.26
N LYS A 106 -28.46 -5.22 15.52
CA LYS A 106 -29.53 -5.61 16.44
C LYS A 106 -30.83 -4.90 16.08
N ILE A 107 -31.96 -5.57 16.31
CA ILE A 107 -33.29 -4.97 16.24
C ILE A 107 -33.88 -5.02 17.65
N VAL A 108 -34.32 -3.87 18.16
CA VAL A 108 -34.95 -3.73 19.47
C VAL A 108 -36.38 -3.25 19.27
N CYS A 109 -37.35 -4.10 19.62
CA CYS A 109 -38.77 -3.77 19.58
C CYS A 109 -39.32 -3.66 21.01
N ASP A 110 -39.86 -2.50 21.36
CA ASP A 110 -40.66 -2.30 22.57
C ASP A 110 -42.15 -2.21 22.20
N PHE A 111 -42.85 -3.33 22.35
CA PHE A 111 -44.28 -3.44 22.06
C PHE A 111 -45.16 -2.64 23.03
N LYS A 112 -44.64 -2.22 24.19
CA LYS A 112 -45.42 -1.41 25.15
C LYS A 112 -45.43 0.07 24.77
N ARG A 113 -44.39 0.53 24.08
CA ARG A 113 -44.22 1.93 23.64
C ARG A 113 -44.37 2.11 22.13
N ASP A 114 -44.70 1.04 21.42
CA ASP A 114 -44.77 0.97 19.95
C ASP A 114 -43.51 1.55 19.28
N HIS A 115 -42.34 1.20 19.81
CA HIS A 115 -41.06 1.72 19.34
C HIS A 115 -40.18 0.60 18.82
N CYS A 116 -39.62 0.80 17.62
CA CYS A 116 -38.66 -0.11 17.01
C CYS A 116 -37.38 0.67 16.67
N ALA A 117 -36.24 0.18 17.16
CA ALA A 117 -34.93 0.72 16.89
C ALA A 117 -34.05 -0.34 16.21
N ILE A 118 -33.41 0.03 15.12
CA ILE A 118 -32.46 -0.82 14.40
C ILE A 118 -31.07 -0.23 14.61
N GLU A 119 -30.19 -1.03 15.21
CA GLU A 119 -28.78 -0.71 15.37
C GLU A 119 -28.01 -1.28 14.18
N TYR A 120 -27.30 -0.43 13.46
CA TYR A 120 -26.51 -0.81 12.29
C TYR A 120 -25.02 -0.94 12.64
N ARG A 121 -24.34 -1.88 12.01
CA ARG A 121 -22.89 -2.05 12.02
C ARG A 121 -22.26 -0.97 11.15
N LEU A 122 -21.12 -0.43 11.60
CA LEU A 122 -20.33 0.52 10.81
C LEU A 122 -19.32 -0.19 9.91
N SER A 123 -19.08 -1.48 10.15
CA SER A 123 -18.10 -2.30 9.43
C SER A 123 -18.72 -3.64 8.97
N PRO A 124 -18.36 -4.14 7.76
CA PRO A 124 -18.71 -5.49 7.32
C PRO A 124 -17.89 -6.58 8.03
N TYR A 125 -16.86 -6.23 8.81
CA TYR A 125 -15.99 -7.18 9.51
C TYR A 125 -16.57 -7.57 10.88
N ILE A 126 -17.62 -8.39 10.84
CA ILE A 126 -18.36 -8.87 12.03
C ILE A 126 -17.42 -9.51 13.05
N ASP A 127 -16.46 -10.31 12.60
CA ASP A 127 -15.51 -11.00 13.50
C ASP A 127 -14.60 -10.02 14.24
N ILE A 128 -14.19 -8.94 13.57
CA ILE A 128 -13.35 -7.90 14.16
C ILE A 128 -14.15 -7.04 15.14
N GLU A 129 -15.40 -6.67 14.80
CA GLU A 129 -16.30 -5.97 15.73
C GLU A 129 -16.57 -6.83 16.97
N SER A 130 -16.83 -8.13 16.81
CA SER A 130 -17.06 -9.06 17.92
C SER A 130 -15.84 -9.17 18.85
N ILE A 131 -14.63 -9.24 18.28
CA ILE A 131 -13.39 -9.23 19.06
C ILE A 131 -13.25 -7.90 19.81
N MET A 132 -13.49 -6.75 19.17
CA MET A 132 -13.42 -5.44 19.82
C MET A 132 -14.43 -5.27 20.95
N ASP A 133 -15.69 -5.68 20.73
CA ASP A 133 -16.75 -5.64 21.74
C ASP A 133 -16.36 -6.52 22.95
N SER A 134 -15.82 -7.72 22.71
CA SER A 134 -15.37 -8.61 23.80
C SER A 134 -14.18 -8.06 24.61
N ILE A 135 -13.30 -7.28 23.98
CA ILE A 135 -12.18 -6.60 24.65
C ILE A 135 -12.70 -5.44 25.50
N ASN A 136 -13.71 -4.72 25.03
CA ASN A 136 -14.30 -3.61 25.77
C ASN A 136 -15.13 -4.09 26.97
N GLU A 137 -15.88 -5.18 26.86
CA GLU A 137 -16.63 -5.78 27.98
C GLU A 137 -15.71 -6.24 29.13
N ARG A 138 -14.50 -6.74 28.81
CA ARG A 138 -13.48 -7.11 29.80
C ARG A 138 -12.84 -5.93 30.53
N LYS A 139 -12.91 -4.72 29.99
CA LYS A 139 -12.36 -3.52 30.64
C LYS A 139 -13.35 -2.86 31.60
N THR A 140 -14.63 -3.22 31.51
CA THR A 140 -15.72 -2.70 32.35
C THR A 140 -16.17 -3.66 33.45
N SER A 141 -15.52 -4.83 33.57
CA SER A 141 -15.72 -5.82 34.63
C SER A 141 -14.56 -5.78 35.61
#